data_AF-A0A7S0H335-F1
#
_entry.id   AF-A0A7S0H335-F1
#
_cell.length_a   1.000
_cell.length_b   1.000
_cell.length_c   1.000
_cell.angle_alpha   90.00
_cell.angle_beta   90.00
_cell.angle_gamma   90.00
#
_symmetry.space_group_name_H-M   'P 1'
#
loop_
_entity.id
_entity.type
_entity.pdbx_description
1 polymer ?
#
loop_
_entity_poly.entity_id
_entity_poly.type
_entity_poly.pdbx_seq_one_letter_code
_entity_poly.pdbx_strand_id
1 'polypeptide(L)'
;LLHLQLSGYVSGKSLQAIGEHLSHLRSLKLEAKECREYISNDDFIALGNLCMLRELRLIFPTGCFVIPEIFLRTLKRLRHLKKLEIPFLVHIQDHDFSRLSECCPLLELLDLFYCRELTTKGLLEMTRNLQHLRCLNVKRCGLGLPDMIDVLKHPSLRHVLLPHSYKFASLDYLLRFNRLGFSHEGNGRFFRHGVEQRFRPWFPTHPSSGKFMLCEVCMSDIIV
;
A
#
# COMPACT_ATOMS: atom_id res chain seq x y z
N LEU A 1 4.65 -2.03 -22.24
CA LEU A 1 4.00 -1.84 -20.93
C LEU A 1 3.97 -0.35 -20.65
N LEU A 2 2.79 0.28 -20.54
CA LEU A 2 2.70 1.73 -20.29
C LEU A 2 2.78 1.97 -18.77
N HIS A 3 3.90 2.55 -18.33
CA HIS A 3 4.15 2.96 -16.95
C HIS A 3 4.34 4.48 -16.93
N LEU A 4 3.69 5.16 -15.99
CA LEU A 4 3.85 6.61 -15.79
C LEU A 4 4.26 6.86 -14.34
N GLN A 5 5.35 7.60 -14.16
CA GLN A 5 5.80 8.06 -12.85
C GLN A 5 5.99 9.58 -12.88
N LEU A 6 5.26 10.28 -12.03
CA LEU A 6 5.37 11.72 -11.84
C LEU A 6 5.77 11.99 -10.39
N SER A 7 6.82 12.79 -10.20
CA SER A 7 7.28 13.24 -8.89
C SER A 7 7.47 14.75 -8.90
N GLY A 8 6.89 15.47 -7.95
CA GLY A 8 6.96 16.94 -7.88
C GLY A 8 5.59 17.56 -7.70
N TYR A 9 5.19 18.42 -8.63
CA TYR A 9 3.89 19.10 -8.62
C TYR A 9 2.86 18.26 -9.39
N VAL A 10 1.78 17.86 -8.70
CA VAL A 10 0.64 17.14 -9.27
C VAL A 10 -0.59 18.05 -9.11
N SER A 11 -1.23 18.41 -10.22
CA SER A 11 -2.44 19.24 -10.23
C SER A 11 -3.67 18.43 -10.63
N GLY A 12 -4.86 18.92 -10.31
CA GLY A 12 -6.12 18.29 -10.74
C GLY A 12 -6.21 18.11 -12.25
N LYS A 13 -5.79 19.13 -13.02
CA LYS A 13 -5.70 19.07 -14.49
C LYS A 13 -4.80 17.94 -14.99
N SER A 14 -3.69 17.67 -14.30
CA SER A 14 -2.81 16.56 -14.67
C SER A 14 -3.47 15.20 -14.45
N LEU A 15 -4.26 15.03 -13.37
CA LEU A 15 -5.02 13.81 -13.10
C LEU A 15 -6.12 13.60 -14.15
N GLN A 16 -6.82 14.67 -14.53
CA GLN A 16 -7.84 14.64 -15.58
C GLN A 16 -7.24 14.20 -16.93
N ALA A 17 -6.17 14.86 -17.38
CA ALA A 17 -5.50 14.51 -18.63
C ALA A 17 -4.98 13.06 -18.65
N ILE A 18 -4.46 12.56 -17.52
CA ILE A 18 -4.05 11.15 -17.38
C ILE A 18 -5.27 10.24 -17.56
N GLY A 19 -6.37 10.52 -16.87
CA GLY A 19 -7.59 9.73 -16.96
C GLY A 19 -8.23 9.74 -18.35
N GLU A 20 -8.18 10.87 -19.06
CA GLU A 20 -8.79 11.03 -20.38
C GLU A 20 -7.96 10.37 -21.49
N HIS A 21 -6.63 10.48 -21.44
CA HIS A 21 -5.77 10.11 -22.56
C HIS A 21 -5.00 8.80 -22.36
N LEU A 22 -4.86 8.29 -21.13
CA LEU A 22 -3.99 7.15 -20.82
C LEU A 22 -4.76 5.89 -20.39
N SER A 23 -5.89 5.57 -21.02
CA SER A 23 -6.74 4.42 -20.69
C SER A 23 -6.03 3.06 -20.70
N HIS A 24 -4.94 2.92 -21.48
CA HIS A 24 -4.13 1.70 -21.57
C HIS A 24 -3.00 1.61 -20.52
N LEU A 25 -2.87 2.58 -19.63
CA LEU A 25 -1.84 2.62 -18.59
C LEU A 25 -1.97 1.42 -17.66
N ARG A 26 -0.85 0.76 -17.35
CA ARG A 26 -0.82 -0.41 -16.44
C ARG A 26 -0.27 -0.08 -15.07
N SER A 27 0.52 0.98 -14.96
CA SER A 27 1.13 1.40 -13.70
C SER A 27 1.18 2.92 -13.66
N LEU A 28 0.64 3.49 -12.58
CA LEU A 28 0.61 4.91 -12.31
C LEU A 28 1.23 5.15 -10.94
N LYS A 29 2.30 5.94 -10.90
CA LYS A 29 2.95 6.37 -9.67
C LYS A 29 2.97 7.88 -9.61
N LEU A 30 2.26 8.45 -8.66
CA LEU A 30 2.19 9.89 -8.42
C LEU A 30 2.73 10.19 -7.03
N GLU A 31 3.77 11.01 -6.99
CA GLU A 31 4.41 11.47 -5.75
C GLU A 31 4.41 13.01 -5.73
N ALA A 32 3.41 13.57 -5.04
CA ALA A 32 3.33 15.01 -4.84
C ALA A 32 4.23 15.41 -3.68
N LYS A 33 5.24 16.25 -3.95
CA LYS A 33 6.13 16.79 -2.91
C LYS A 33 5.57 18.07 -2.28
N GLU A 34 4.76 18.79 -3.05
CA GLU A 34 4.08 20.02 -2.66
C GLU A 34 2.67 19.99 -3.24
N CYS A 35 1.65 20.26 -2.43
CA CYS A 35 0.29 20.55 -2.90
C CYS A 35 0.06 22.05 -2.79
N ARG A 36 0.40 22.80 -3.83
CA ARG A 36 0.15 24.25 -3.88
C ARG A 36 -1.30 24.60 -4.21
N GLU A 37 -2.01 23.66 -4.84
CA GLU A 37 -3.42 23.74 -5.15
C GLU A 37 -4.14 22.56 -4.50
N TYR A 38 -5.37 22.80 -4.02
CA TYR A 38 -6.24 21.75 -3.50
C TYR A 38 -6.66 20.84 -4.66
N ILE A 39 -6.18 19.60 -4.66
CA ILE A 39 -6.70 18.58 -5.57
C ILE A 39 -8.12 18.25 -5.10
N SER A 40 -9.09 18.59 -5.93
CA SER A 40 -10.50 18.35 -5.61
C SER A 40 -10.82 16.87 -5.72
N ASN A 41 -11.93 16.47 -5.09
CA ASN A 41 -12.39 15.09 -5.18
C ASN A 41 -12.71 14.70 -6.64
N ASP A 42 -13.22 15.65 -7.44
CA ASP A 42 -13.60 15.43 -8.83
C ASP A 42 -12.39 15.11 -9.73
N ASP A 43 -11.21 15.62 -9.38
CA ASP A 43 -9.96 15.34 -10.10
C ASP A 43 -9.57 13.87 -10.05
N PHE A 44 -9.98 13.13 -9.02
CA PHE A 44 -9.72 11.70 -8.90
C PHE A 44 -10.66 10.86 -9.76
N ILE A 45 -11.86 11.35 -10.12
CA ILE A 45 -12.86 10.59 -10.89
C ILE A 45 -12.29 10.12 -12.24
N ALA A 46 -11.50 10.99 -12.88
CA ALA A 46 -10.88 10.71 -14.17
C ALA A 46 -9.95 9.51 -14.12
N LEU A 47 -9.27 9.25 -12.99
CA LEU A 47 -8.40 8.07 -12.84
C LEU A 47 -9.19 6.76 -12.98
N GLY A 48 -10.51 6.77 -12.74
CA GLY A 48 -11.38 5.62 -12.92
C GLY A 48 -11.54 5.18 -14.38
N ASN A 49 -11.08 5.99 -15.34
CA ASN A 49 -11.01 5.63 -16.76
C ASN A 49 -9.81 4.74 -17.10
N LEU A 50 -8.84 4.60 -16.19
CA LEU A 50 -7.64 3.77 -16.36
C LEU A 50 -7.98 2.28 -16.17
N CYS A 51 -8.85 1.74 -17.02
CA CYS A 51 -9.43 0.41 -16.84
C CYS A 51 -8.40 -0.73 -16.87
N MET A 52 -7.24 -0.52 -17.50
CA MET A 52 -6.15 -1.49 -17.58
C MET A 52 -5.12 -1.36 -16.44
N LEU A 53 -5.35 -0.44 -15.50
CA LEU A 53 -4.42 -0.16 -14.41
C LEU A 53 -4.32 -1.35 -13.46
N ARG A 54 -3.08 -1.82 -13.26
CA ARG A 54 -2.76 -2.91 -12.34
C ARG A 54 -2.04 -2.40 -11.10
N GLU A 55 -1.39 -1.25 -11.19
CA GLU A 55 -0.61 -0.67 -10.11
C GLU A 55 -0.94 0.81 -9.97
N LEU A 56 -1.31 1.21 -8.77
CA LEU A 56 -1.57 2.60 -8.41
C LEU A 56 -0.79 2.94 -7.14
N ARG A 57 0.10 3.92 -7.24
CA ARG A 57 0.80 4.50 -6.10
C ARG A 57 0.49 5.98 -6.04
N LEU A 58 -0.10 6.42 -4.94
CA LEU A 58 -0.44 7.81 -4.69
C LEU A 58 0.18 8.24 -3.38
N ILE A 59 1.18 9.11 -3.45
CA ILE A 59 1.82 9.71 -2.29
C ILE A 59 1.55 11.21 -2.35
N PHE A 60 0.77 11.68 -1.39
CA PHE A 60 0.49 13.10 -1.18
C PHE A 60 1.02 13.54 0.17
N PRO A 61 1.35 14.84 0.35
CA PRO A 61 1.70 15.39 1.66
C PRO A 61 0.58 15.13 2.68
N THR A 62 0.96 14.88 3.93
CA THR A 62 0.04 14.61 5.04
C THR A 62 -1.01 15.70 5.17
N GLY A 63 -2.29 15.32 5.25
CA GLY A 63 -3.42 16.25 5.36
C GLY A 63 -4.01 16.74 4.04
N CYS A 64 -3.37 16.44 2.89
CA CYS A 64 -3.91 16.79 1.57
C CYS A 64 -4.86 15.74 0.99
N PHE A 65 -5.06 14.61 1.68
CA PHE A 65 -5.82 13.49 1.17
C PHE A 65 -6.70 12.90 2.28
N VAL A 66 -7.98 13.25 2.23
CA VAL A 66 -9.05 12.42 2.78
C VAL A 66 -9.36 11.40 1.69
N ILE A 67 -9.60 10.10 1.96
CA ILE A 67 -10.25 9.24 0.95
C ILE A 67 -11.68 9.74 0.88
N PRO A 68 -12.06 10.54 -0.12
CA PRO A 68 -13.42 10.96 -0.24
C PRO A 68 -14.18 9.73 -0.77
N GLU A 69 -15.48 9.63 -0.53
CA GLU A 69 -16.32 8.62 -1.17
C GLU A 69 -16.06 8.51 -2.69
N ILE A 70 -15.71 9.64 -3.30
CA ILE A 70 -15.36 9.77 -4.71
C ILE A 70 -14.09 8.96 -5.09
N PHE A 71 -13.08 8.86 -4.24
CA PHE A 71 -11.92 8.00 -4.51
C PHE A 71 -12.29 6.52 -4.44
N LEU A 72 -13.18 6.11 -3.52
CA LEU A 72 -13.69 4.73 -3.50
C LEU A 72 -14.48 4.40 -4.78
N ARG A 73 -15.31 5.33 -5.27
CA ARG A 73 -15.99 5.19 -6.57
C ARG A 73 -15.00 5.03 -7.72
N THR A 74 -13.88 5.76 -7.65
CA THR A 74 -12.78 5.66 -8.62
C THR A 74 -12.14 4.28 -8.58
N LEU A 75 -11.74 3.81 -7.39
CA LEU A 75 -11.14 2.50 -7.19
C LEU A 75 -12.05 1.36 -7.67
N LYS A 76 -13.36 1.45 -7.44
CA LYS A 76 -14.34 0.46 -7.92
C LYS A 76 -14.35 0.29 -9.44
N ARG A 77 -13.90 1.29 -10.21
CA ARG A 77 -13.77 1.22 -11.68
C ARG A 77 -12.48 0.53 -12.12
N LEU A 78 -11.47 0.47 -11.26
CA LEU A 78 -10.15 -0.13 -11.52
C LEU A 78 -10.16 -1.65 -11.31
N ARG A 79 -10.95 -2.36 -12.11
CA ARG A 79 -11.23 -3.81 -11.94
C ARG A 79 -10.03 -4.74 -12.08
N HIS A 80 -8.90 -4.24 -12.57
CA HIS A 80 -7.66 -5.01 -12.74
C HIS A 80 -6.56 -4.62 -11.75
N LEU A 81 -6.88 -3.77 -10.77
CA LEU A 81 -5.92 -3.28 -9.79
C LEU A 81 -5.44 -4.43 -8.90
N LYS A 82 -4.12 -4.64 -8.88
CA LYS A 82 -3.41 -5.66 -8.09
C LYS A 82 -2.50 -5.06 -7.04
N LYS A 83 -2.01 -3.83 -7.25
CA LYS A 83 -1.13 -3.13 -6.31
C LYS A 83 -1.68 -1.76 -6.01
N LEU A 84 -1.88 -1.47 -4.73
CA LEU A 84 -2.33 -0.17 -4.26
C LEU A 84 -1.41 0.31 -3.13
N GLU A 85 -0.79 1.47 -3.34
CA GLU A 85 0.06 2.12 -2.35
C GLU A 85 -0.50 3.51 -2.07
N ILE A 86 -1.00 3.71 -0.84
CA ILE A 86 -1.65 4.94 -0.39
C ILE A 86 -1.21 5.22 1.05
N PRO A 87 0.07 5.59 1.27
CA PRO A 87 0.57 5.89 2.61
C PRO A 87 -0.01 7.20 3.15
N PHE A 88 0.15 7.41 4.46
CA PHE A 88 -0.17 8.65 5.17
C PHE A 88 -1.66 9.01 5.26
N LEU A 89 -2.54 8.01 5.23
CA LEU A 89 -3.99 8.20 5.43
C LEU A 89 -4.32 8.39 6.91
N VAL A 90 -4.06 9.59 7.42
CA VAL A 90 -4.17 9.92 8.86
C VAL A 90 -5.55 10.33 9.33
N HIS A 91 -6.53 10.48 8.43
CA HIS A 91 -7.91 10.92 8.75
C HIS A 91 -8.97 9.88 8.36
N ILE A 92 -8.57 8.62 8.25
CA ILE A 92 -9.37 7.56 7.63
C ILE A 92 -9.59 6.45 8.62
N GLN A 93 -10.85 6.04 8.78
CA GLN A 93 -11.24 5.09 9.81
C GLN A 93 -11.42 3.67 9.23
N ASP A 94 -11.56 2.69 10.11
CA ASP A 94 -11.73 1.27 9.76
C ASP A 94 -12.80 1.01 8.69
N HIS A 95 -13.94 1.71 8.77
CA HIS A 95 -15.04 1.54 7.83
C HIS A 95 -14.67 1.96 6.39
N ASP A 96 -13.81 2.97 6.23
CA ASP A 96 -13.32 3.40 4.93
C ASP A 96 -12.33 2.38 4.34
N PHE A 97 -11.47 1.79 5.17
CA PHE A 97 -10.56 0.73 4.75
C PHE A 97 -11.31 -0.54 4.34
N SER A 98 -12.39 -0.89 5.05
CA SER A 98 -13.26 -2.00 4.66
C SER A 98 -13.92 -1.76 3.29
N ARG A 99 -14.47 -0.56 3.06
CA ARG A 99 -15.02 -0.19 1.74
C ARG A 99 -13.96 -0.18 0.64
N LEU A 100 -12.73 0.21 0.97
CA LEU A 100 -11.62 0.16 0.03
C LEU A 100 -11.32 -1.28 -0.43
N SER A 101 -11.31 -2.25 0.48
CA SER A 101 -11.07 -3.64 0.11
C SER A 101 -12.23 -4.25 -0.69
N GLU A 102 -13.47 -3.82 -0.44
CA GLU A 102 -14.62 -4.18 -1.29
C GLU A 102 -14.49 -3.65 -2.72
N CYS A 103 -13.89 -2.47 -2.88
CA CYS A 103 -13.69 -1.86 -4.20
C CYS A 103 -12.59 -2.55 -5.03
N CYS A 104 -11.59 -3.14 -4.37
CA CYS A 104 -10.42 -3.75 -5.01
C CYS A 104 -10.14 -5.18 -4.51
N PRO A 105 -11.03 -6.16 -4.76
CA PRO A 105 -10.90 -7.52 -4.21
C PRO A 105 -9.73 -8.33 -4.80
N LEU A 106 -9.17 -7.90 -5.93
CA LEU A 106 -8.04 -8.55 -6.60
C LEU A 106 -6.66 -8.05 -6.14
N LEU A 107 -6.60 -7.23 -5.08
CA LEU A 107 -5.32 -6.73 -4.58
C LEU A 107 -4.42 -7.88 -4.11
N GLU A 108 -3.20 -7.84 -4.60
CA GLU A 108 -2.08 -8.72 -4.24
C GLU A 108 -1.08 -7.99 -3.36
N LEU A 109 -1.03 -6.66 -3.44
CA LEU A 109 -0.17 -5.80 -2.64
C LEU A 109 -0.96 -4.58 -2.14
N LEU A 110 -0.87 -4.33 -0.84
CA LEU A 110 -1.45 -3.15 -0.20
C LEU A 110 -0.43 -2.47 0.70
N ASP A 111 -0.17 -1.19 0.46
CA ASP A 111 0.68 -0.35 1.32
C ASP A 111 -0.12 0.76 2.00
N LEU A 112 -0.24 0.64 3.33
CA LEU A 112 -0.91 1.55 4.26
C LEU A 112 0.10 2.15 5.26
N PHE A 113 1.35 2.37 4.86
CA PHE A 113 2.35 2.98 5.73
C PHE A 113 1.82 4.26 6.38
N TYR A 114 1.98 4.37 7.71
CA TYR A 114 1.59 5.55 8.50
C TYR A 114 0.07 5.87 8.51
N CYS A 115 -0.79 4.87 8.37
CA CYS A 115 -2.23 5.02 8.60
C CYS A 115 -2.55 4.86 10.09
N ARG A 116 -2.57 5.96 10.85
CA ARG A 116 -2.63 5.95 12.32
C ARG A 116 -4.00 5.57 12.92
N GLU A 117 -5.08 5.88 12.21
CA GLU A 117 -6.46 5.65 12.63
C GLU A 117 -6.97 4.23 12.27
N LEU A 118 -6.17 3.46 11.53
CA LEU A 118 -6.46 2.05 11.25
C LEU A 118 -6.23 1.21 12.50
N THR A 119 -7.27 0.55 12.98
CA THR A 119 -7.18 -0.41 14.09
C THR A 119 -6.96 -1.83 13.58
N THR A 120 -6.56 -2.74 14.48
CA THR A 120 -6.39 -4.14 14.12
C THR A 120 -7.71 -4.81 13.72
N LYS A 121 -8.84 -4.38 14.30
CA LYS A 121 -10.17 -4.87 13.90
C LYS A 121 -10.50 -4.47 12.47
N GLY A 122 -10.30 -3.19 12.11
CA GLY A 122 -10.48 -2.71 10.75
C GLY A 122 -9.57 -3.43 9.75
N LEU A 123 -8.31 -3.66 10.11
CA LEU A 123 -7.39 -4.42 9.29
C LEU A 123 -7.83 -5.87 9.07
N LEU A 124 -8.36 -6.53 10.10
CA LEU A 124 -8.91 -7.89 9.99
C LEU A 124 -10.13 -7.94 9.07
N GLU A 125 -11.07 -7.00 9.24
CA GLU A 125 -12.24 -6.89 8.36
C GLU A 125 -11.82 -6.63 6.91
N MET A 126 -10.89 -5.70 6.70
CA MET A 126 -10.37 -5.37 5.39
C MET A 126 -9.72 -6.58 4.71
N THR A 127 -8.86 -7.32 5.42
CA THR A 127 -8.14 -8.47 4.86
C THR A 127 -9.06 -9.62 4.47
N ARG A 128 -10.22 -9.80 5.13
CA ARG A 128 -11.23 -10.80 4.71
C ARG A 128 -11.77 -10.57 3.30
N ASN A 129 -11.78 -9.33 2.81
CA ASN A 129 -12.21 -9.03 1.45
C ASN A 129 -11.09 -9.22 0.42
N LEU A 130 -9.82 -9.30 0.85
CA LEU A 130 -8.64 -9.33 -0.02
C LEU A 130 -8.04 -10.73 -0.15
N GLN A 131 -8.80 -11.65 -0.76
CA GLN A 131 -8.45 -13.07 -0.86
C GLN A 131 -7.13 -13.33 -1.61
N HIS A 132 -6.68 -12.39 -2.44
CA HIS A 132 -5.43 -12.50 -3.20
C HIS A 132 -4.24 -11.77 -2.56
N LEU A 133 -4.40 -11.17 -1.37
CA LEU A 133 -3.39 -10.33 -0.75
C LEU A 133 -2.15 -11.13 -0.36
N ARG A 134 -1.03 -10.86 -1.03
CA ARG A 134 0.27 -11.49 -0.78
C ARG A 134 1.19 -10.60 0.04
N CYS A 135 1.14 -9.29 -0.15
CA CYS A 135 2.01 -8.33 0.51
C CYS A 135 1.20 -7.24 1.21
N LEU A 136 1.46 -7.03 2.50
CA LEU A 136 0.81 -6.00 3.31
C LEU A 136 1.86 -5.15 4.03
N ASN A 137 1.82 -3.83 3.83
CA ASN A 137 2.61 -2.89 4.61
C ASN A 137 1.71 -2.07 5.54
N VAL A 138 1.94 -2.24 6.84
CA VAL A 138 1.21 -1.53 7.92
C VAL A 138 2.19 -0.90 8.92
N LYS A 139 3.42 -0.63 8.49
CA LYS A 139 4.41 0.05 9.33
C LYS A 139 3.88 1.40 9.81
N ARG A 140 4.19 1.72 11.07
CA ARG A 140 3.78 2.96 11.74
C ARG A 140 2.25 3.18 11.80
N CYS A 141 1.45 2.11 11.65
CA CYS A 141 0.03 2.11 12.01
C CYS A 141 -0.15 1.85 13.51
N GLY A 142 -1.27 2.30 14.08
CA GLY A 142 -1.61 2.18 15.51
C GLY A 142 -2.12 0.80 15.93
N LEU A 143 -1.48 -0.28 15.48
CA LEU A 143 -1.98 -1.65 15.63
C LEU A 143 -1.51 -2.32 16.94
N GLY A 144 -2.37 -3.14 17.55
CA GLY A 144 -2.09 -3.96 18.75
C GLY A 144 -1.66 -5.40 18.40
N LEU A 145 -0.78 -6.03 19.20
CA LEU A 145 -0.20 -7.36 18.91
C LEU A 145 -1.20 -8.53 18.90
N PRO A 146 -2.07 -8.70 19.93
CA PRO A 146 -2.85 -9.93 20.06
C PRO A 146 -3.76 -10.20 18.87
N ASP A 147 -4.38 -9.14 18.35
CA ASP A 147 -5.35 -9.22 17.27
C ASP A 147 -4.69 -9.32 15.87
N MET A 148 -3.38 -9.01 15.77
CA MET A 148 -2.65 -9.14 14.50
C MET A 148 -2.42 -10.60 14.11
N ILE A 149 -2.52 -11.53 15.07
CA ILE A 149 -2.35 -12.96 14.83
C ILE A 149 -3.29 -13.45 13.74
N ASP A 150 -4.55 -13.02 13.75
CA ASP A 150 -5.53 -13.50 12.78
C ASP A 150 -5.34 -12.89 11.39
N VAL A 151 -4.86 -11.63 11.31
CA VAL A 151 -4.40 -11.03 10.06
C VAL A 151 -3.22 -11.82 9.48
N LEU A 152 -2.28 -12.22 10.34
CA LEU A 152 -1.13 -13.03 9.96
C LEU A 152 -1.50 -14.48 9.62
N LYS A 153 -2.71 -14.96 9.91
CA LYS A 153 -3.19 -16.28 9.45
C LYS A 153 -3.81 -16.25 8.06
N HIS A 154 -3.91 -15.09 7.42
CA HIS A 154 -4.54 -14.96 6.12
C HIS A 154 -3.86 -15.88 5.07
N PRO A 155 -4.61 -16.75 4.38
CA PRO A 155 -4.06 -17.89 3.65
C PRO A 155 -3.20 -17.52 2.43
N SER A 156 -3.48 -16.37 1.80
CA SER A 156 -2.72 -15.88 0.65
C SER A 156 -1.56 -14.97 1.03
N LEU A 157 -1.47 -14.53 2.29
CA LEU A 157 -0.44 -13.61 2.73
C LEU A 157 0.92 -14.30 2.68
N ARG A 158 1.91 -13.58 2.17
CA ARG A 158 3.29 -14.05 1.98
C ARG A 158 4.28 -13.12 2.64
N HIS A 159 4.02 -11.82 2.66
CA HIS A 159 4.96 -10.83 3.20
C HIS A 159 4.21 -9.76 3.99
N VAL A 160 4.70 -9.45 5.20
CA VAL A 160 4.12 -8.41 6.06
C VAL A 160 5.20 -7.48 6.60
N LEU A 161 4.95 -6.17 6.46
CA LEU A 161 5.76 -5.12 7.06
C LEU A 161 5.05 -4.57 8.29
N LEU A 162 5.59 -4.90 9.47
CA LEU A 162 4.97 -4.63 10.76
C LEU A 162 5.46 -3.30 11.39
N PRO A 163 4.60 -2.61 12.18
CA PRO A 163 4.98 -1.49 13.03
C PRO A 163 6.22 -1.74 13.90
N HIS A 164 6.99 -0.67 14.12
CA HIS A 164 8.24 -0.64 14.89
C HIS A 164 8.08 -1.02 16.37
N SER A 165 6.85 -0.94 16.91
CA SER A 165 6.52 -1.27 18.29
C SER A 165 6.54 -2.77 18.58
N TYR A 166 6.62 -3.61 17.54
CA TYR A 166 6.54 -5.05 17.68
C TYR A 166 7.91 -5.70 17.88
N LYS A 167 8.15 -6.23 19.08
CA LYS A 167 9.36 -7.00 19.41
C LYS A 167 9.28 -8.39 18.78
N PHE A 168 10.30 -8.76 18.00
CA PHE A 168 10.38 -10.02 17.24
C PHE A 168 10.22 -11.28 18.10
N ALA A 169 10.70 -11.26 19.34
CA ALA A 169 10.56 -12.38 20.28
C ALA A 169 9.09 -12.81 20.51
N SER A 170 8.15 -11.88 20.34
CA SER A 170 6.70 -12.13 20.48
C SER A 170 6.07 -12.75 19.22
N LEU A 171 6.78 -12.75 18.09
CA LEU A 171 6.30 -13.23 16.78
C LEU A 171 6.97 -14.56 16.36
N ASP A 172 7.95 -15.04 17.12
CA ASP A 172 8.73 -16.25 16.82
C ASP A 172 7.85 -17.51 16.73
N TYR A 173 6.76 -17.55 17.49
CA TYR A 173 5.73 -18.59 17.37
C TYR A 173 5.01 -18.52 16.02
N LEU A 174 4.63 -17.34 15.55
CA LEU A 174 3.87 -17.15 14.30
C LEU A 174 4.71 -17.43 13.04
N LEU A 175 6.03 -17.20 13.12
CA LEU A 175 7.01 -17.54 12.07
C LEU A 175 7.07 -19.02 11.73
N ARG A 176 6.68 -19.90 12.67
CA ARG A 176 6.69 -21.36 12.46
C ARG A 176 5.45 -21.90 11.76
N PHE A 177 4.32 -21.19 11.85
CA PHE A 177 3.03 -21.71 11.36
C PHE A 177 2.67 -21.25 9.95
N ASN A 178 3.20 -20.13 9.47
CA ASN A 178 2.89 -19.62 8.15
C ASN A 178 4.18 -19.36 7.37
N ARG A 179 4.19 -19.68 6.07
CA ARG A 179 5.29 -19.37 5.13
C ARG A 179 5.40 -17.85 4.84
N LEU A 180 5.33 -17.04 5.89
CA LEU A 180 5.36 -15.59 5.84
C LEU A 180 6.80 -15.09 5.93
N GLY A 181 7.16 -14.23 5.00
CA GLY A 181 8.27 -13.32 5.11
C GLY A 181 7.89 -12.10 5.96
N PHE A 182 8.81 -11.67 6.80
CA PHE A 182 8.68 -10.44 7.58
C PHE A 182 9.87 -9.54 7.27
N SER A 183 9.65 -8.23 7.21
CA SER A 183 10.77 -7.30 7.24
C SER A 183 10.52 -6.10 8.14
N HIS A 184 11.57 -5.76 8.88
CA HIS A 184 11.58 -4.67 9.85
C HIS A 184 12.44 -3.53 9.30
N GLU A 185 12.03 -2.29 9.53
CA GLU A 185 12.85 -1.13 9.16
C GLU A 185 13.89 -0.88 10.24
N GLY A 186 15.17 -0.86 9.88
CA GLY A 186 16.23 -0.52 10.84
C GLY A 186 17.56 -1.23 10.66
N ASN A 187 17.66 -2.30 9.86
CA ASN A 187 18.96 -2.97 9.63
C ASN A 187 19.07 -3.76 8.31
N GLY A 188 18.13 -3.63 7.35
CA GLY A 188 18.15 -4.44 6.12
C GLY A 188 17.96 -5.95 6.37
N ARG A 189 17.38 -6.31 7.51
CA ARG A 189 17.15 -7.71 7.92
C ARG A 189 15.76 -8.13 7.46
N PHE A 190 15.74 -9.15 6.59
CA PHE A 190 14.54 -9.81 6.10
C PHE A 190 14.49 -11.20 6.70
N PHE A 191 13.34 -11.68 7.17
CA PHE A 191 13.22 -13.03 7.71
C PHE A 191 12.25 -13.83 6.85
N ARG A 192 12.69 -15.00 6.34
CA ARG A 192 11.86 -15.94 5.58
C ARG A 192 11.88 -17.29 6.28
N HIS A 193 10.73 -17.86 6.62
CA HIS A 193 10.65 -19.15 7.34
C HIS A 193 11.49 -19.17 8.64
N GLY A 194 11.51 -18.06 9.38
CA GLY A 194 12.31 -17.94 10.61
C GLY A 194 13.83 -17.77 10.41
N VAL A 195 14.33 -17.68 9.18
CA VAL A 195 15.77 -17.49 8.90
C VAL A 195 16.07 -16.04 8.54
N GLU A 196 17.04 -15.42 9.24
CA GLU A 196 17.56 -14.08 8.91
C GLU A 196 18.28 -14.12 7.57
N GLN A 197 17.82 -13.31 6.61
CA GLN A 197 18.49 -13.04 5.35
C GLN A 197 18.98 -11.59 5.36
N ARG A 198 20.28 -11.41 5.14
CA ARG A 198 20.91 -10.10 4.99
C ARG A 198 20.89 -9.71 3.52
N PHE A 199 20.15 -8.65 3.17
CA PHE A 199 20.19 -8.07 1.83
C PHE A 199 20.89 -6.71 1.83
N ARG A 200 21.58 -6.39 0.73
CA ARG A 200 22.08 -5.02 0.50
C ARG A 200 20.89 -4.13 0.15
N PRO A 201 20.62 -3.06 0.89
CA PRO A 201 19.60 -2.10 0.48
C PRO A 201 20.04 -1.48 -0.85
N TRP A 202 19.18 -1.51 -1.88
CA TRP A 202 19.40 -0.69 -3.06
C TRP A 202 19.13 0.77 -2.69
N PHE A 203 20.18 1.49 -2.36
CA PHE A 203 20.16 2.94 -2.20
C PHE A 203 20.30 3.57 -3.59
N PRO A 204 19.27 4.26 -4.14
CA PRO A 204 19.55 5.25 -5.17
C PRO A 204 20.37 6.35 -4.50
N THR A 205 21.52 6.67 -5.10
CA THR A 205 22.51 7.63 -4.62
C THR A 205 21.93 9.04 -4.48
N HIS A 206 21.23 9.34 -3.37
CA HIS A 206 21.07 10.68 -2.77
C HIS A 206 20.32 10.59 -1.42
N PRO A 207 20.86 11.14 -0.31
CA PRO A 207 20.35 10.93 1.05
C PRO A 207 19.43 12.07 1.54
N SER A 208 18.35 12.40 0.82
CA SER A 208 17.42 13.47 1.25
C SER A 208 15.93 13.13 1.15
N SER A 209 15.58 11.89 0.85
CA SER A 209 14.20 11.41 0.98
C SER A 209 14.24 9.97 1.48
N GLY A 210 13.77 9.73 2.71
CA GLY A 210 13.53 8.39 3.22
C GLY A 210 12.53 7.67 2.31
N LYS A 211 13.02 6.97 1.29
CA LYS A 211 12.20 6.20 0.37
C LYS A 211 11.84 4.88 1.05
N PHE A 212 10.61 4.81 1.55
CA PHE A 212 9.97 3.56 1.93
C PHE A 212 9.76 2.74 0.64
N MET A 213 10.64 1.78 0.39
CA MET A 213 10.44 0.75 -0.62
C MET A 213 9.99 -0.53 0.07
N LEU A 214 8.89 -1.11 -0.41
CA LEU A 214 8.64 -2.54 -0.25
C LEU A 214 9.89 -3.28 -0.72
N CYS A 215 10.37 -4.23 0.09
CA CYS A 215 11.58 -4.99 -0.18
C CYS A 215 11.55 -5.56 -1.62
N GLU A 216 12.67 -5.55 -2.35
CA GLU A 216 12.77 -6.15 -3.70
C GLU A 216 12.20 -7.58 -3.74
N VAL A 217 12.30 -8.33 -2.63
CA VAL A 217 11.72 -9.67 -2.46
C VAL A 217 10.18 -9.67 -2.61
N CYS A 218 9.50 -8.66 -2.07
CA CYS A 218 8.05 -8.51 -2.26
C CYS A 218 7.69 -8.20 -3.72
N MET A 219 8.58 -7.53 -4.47
CA MET A 219 8.37 -7.23 -5.88
C MET A 219 8.74 -8.40 -6.80
N SER A 220 9.78 -9.16 -6.48
CA SER A 220 10.24 -10.31 -7.28
C SER A 220 9.32 -11.52 -7.16
N ASP A 221 8.73 -11.78 -5.99
CA ASP A 221 7.76 -12.89 -5.79
C ASP A 221 6.38 -12.61 -6.44
N ILE A 222 6.15 -11.41 -6.99
CA ILE A 222 4.92 -11.02 -7.69
C ILE A 222 5.08 -11.05 -9.22
N ILE A 223 6.32 -11.10 -9.73
CA ILE A 223 6.61 -11.20 -11.17
C ILE A 223 6.90 -12.68 -11.49
N VAL A 224 5.83 -13.47 -11.63
CA VAL A 224 5.83 -14.71 -12.42
C VAL A 224 4.60 -14.67 -13.32
#